data_AF-A0AAE1IVP7-F1
#
_entry.id   AF-A0AAE1IVP7-F1
#
_cell.length_a   1.000
_cell.length_b   1.000
_cell.length_c   1.000
_cell.angle_alpha   90.00
_cell.angle_beta   90.00
_cell.angle_gamma   90.00
#
_symmetry.space_group_name_H-M   'P 1'
#
loop_
_entity.id
_entity.type
_entity.pdbx_description
1 polymer ?
#
loop_
_entity_poly.entity_id
_entity_poly.type
_entity_poly.pdbx_seq_one_letter_code
_entity_poly.pdbx_strand_id
1 'polypeptide(L)'
;MMSLVSERKERMDCSNQILGLKMQRSSLGVGYLEAMTYNPLLESLEGNSGYGRGDYFLVGHDFPSYMDAQERVDAAYRDRKRWLKMSILSTAGSGKFSRDRTIAQYAKEIWNIEECRVP
;
A
#
# COMPACT_ATOMS: atom_id res chain seq x y z
N MET A 1 0.50 27.27 18.28
CA MET A 1 0.01 26.56 17.08
C MET A 1 0.65 25.17 16.93
N MET A 2 0.90 24.45 18.04
CA MET A 2 1.44 23.07 18.02
C MET A 2 0.57 22.08 18.81
N SER A 3 -0.49 22.54 19.49
CA SER A 3 -1.38 21.69 20.28
C SER A 3 -2.51 21.05 19.46
N LEU A 4 -2.91 21.65 18.34
CA LEU A 4 -4.09 21.22 17.56
C LEU A 4 -3.86 20.00 16.65
N VAL A 5 -2.62 19.54 16.51
CA VAL A 5 -2.30 18.32 15.74
C VAL A 5 -2.43 17.06 16.62
N SER A 6 -2.23 17.20 17.93
CA SER A 6 -2.22 16.05 18.85
C SER A 6 -3.63 15.58 19.23
N GLU A 7 -4.64 16.46 19.19
CA GLU A 7 -6.03 16.16 19.56
C GLU A 7 -6.88 15.60 18.40
N ARG A 8 -6.39 15.64 17.15
CA ARG A 8 -7.07 15.03 15.98
C ARG A 8 -6.85 13.53 15.83
N LYS A 9 -6.25 12.88 16.84
CA LYS A 9 -5.92 11.44 16.80
C LYS A 9 -7.00 10.56 17.44
N GLU A 10 -7.92 11.13 18.20
CA GLU A 10 -8.98 10.38 18.85
C GLU A 10 -10.29 10.48 18.06
N ARG A 11 -10.69 9.34 17.49
CA ARG A 11 -12.00 9.05 16.89
C ARG A 11 -12.21 9.56 15.46
N MET A 12 -11.37 9.10 14.53
CA MET A 12 -11.71 9.11 13.11
C MET A 12 -12.51 7.84 12.80
N ASP A 13 -13.84 7.94 12.83
CA ASP A 13 -14.78 6.93 12.32
C ASP A 13 -14.52 6.69 10.82
N CYS A 14 -14.72 5.47 10.31
CA CYS A 14 -14.47 5.10 8.90
C CYS A 14 -15.18 6.07 7.92
N SER A 15 -16.31 6.65 8.33
CA SER A 15 -17.03 7.71 7.62
C SER A 15 -16.18 8.95 7.31
N ASN A 16 -15.29 9.35 8.23
CA ASN A 16 -14.40 10.51 8.07
C ASN A 16 -13.18 10.23 7.17
N GLN A 17 -12.79 8.95 7.00
CA GLN A 17 -11.70 8.57 6.12
C GLN A 17 -12.13 8.53 4.64
N ILE A 18 -13.37 8.10 4.38
CA ILE A 18 -14.02 8.30 3.07
C ILE A 18 -14.13 9.80 2.74
N LEU A 19 -14.22 10.68 3.74
CA LEU A 19 -14.24 12.13 3.52
C LEU A 19 -12.93 12.66 2.93
N GLY A 20 -11.77 12.06 3.22
CA GLY A 20 -10.49 12.39 2.58
C GLY A 20 -10.48 12.05 1.09
N LEU A 21 -11.00 10.87 0.73
CA LEU A 21 -11.23 10.46 -0.66
C LEU A 21 -12.29 11.35 -1.34
N LYS A 22 -13.35 11.75 -0.62
CA LYS A 22 -14.38 12.71 -1.08
C LYS A 22 -13.86 14.16 -1.17
N MET A 23 -12.79 14.53 -0.47
CA MET A 23 -12.16 15.84 -0.60
C MET A 23 -11.30 15.90 -1.87
N GLN A 24 -10.61 14.80 -2.22
CA GLN A 24 -9.99 14.64 -3.55
C GLN A 24 -11.02 14.69 -4.71
N ARG A 25 -12.26 14.23 -4.48
CA ARG A 25 -13.39 14.38 -5.42
C ARG A 25 -13.78 15.83 -5.72
N SER A 26 -13.53 16.78 -4.81
CA SER A 26 -13.92 18.20 -4.99
C SER A 26 -12.77 19.09 -5.48
N SER A 27 -11.51 18.73 -5.20
CA SER A 27 -10.33 19.54 -5.57
C SER A 27 -9.77 19.24 -6.95
N LEU A 28 -10.02 18.05 -7.50
CA LEU A 28 -9.85 17.80 -8.92
C LEU A 28 -11.07 18.45 -9.61
N GLY A 29 -10.88 19.51 -10.38
CA GLY A 29 -11.92 20.02 -11.28
C GLY A 29 -12.14 18.99 -12.39
N VAL A 30 -12.94 17.95 -12.13
CA VAL A 30 -12.96 16.73 -12.95
C VAL A 30 -13.93 16.82 -14.15
N GLY A 31 -13.86 17.88 -14.95
CA GLY A 31 -14.60 17.93 -16.22
C GLY A 31 -14.17 16.88 -17.25
N TYR A 32 -13.01 16.22 -17.05
CA TYR A 32 -12.44 15.27 -18.02
C TYR A 32 -12.69 13.78 -17.69
N LEU A 33 -12.96 13.42 -16.43
CA LEU A 33 -13.29 12.03 -16.04
C LEU A 33 -14.80 11.80 -15.91
N GLU A 34 -15.62 12.84 -16.05
CA GLU A 34 -17.08 12.79 -15.90
C GLU A 34 -17.77 11.93 -16.99
N ALA A 35 -17.09 11.64 -18.10
CA ALA A 35 -17.60 10.76 -19.15
C ALA A 35 -17.59 9.26 -18.77
N MET A 36 -16.86 8.87 -17.74
CA MET A 36 -16.85 7.49 -17.22
C MET A 36 -17.23 7.50 -15.74
N THR A 37 -18.51 7.29 -15.47
CA THR A 37 -19.06 7.31 -14.12
C THR A 37 -18.52 6.14 -13.28
N TYR A 38 -17.52 6.39 -12.43
CA TYR A 38 -16.93 5.40 -11.51
C TYR A 38 -17.78 5.10 -10.26
N ASN A 39 -19.02 5.58 -10.20
CA ASN A 39 -19.90 5.41 -9.04
C ASN A 39 -20.05 3.94 -8.61
N PRO A 40 -20.20 2.95 -9.50
CA PRO A 40 -20.30 1.55 -9.07
C PRO A 40 -19.05 1.02 -8.36
N LEU A 41 -17.86 1.53 -8.73
CA LEU A 41 -16.61 1.17 -8.06
C LEU A 41 -16.53 1.82 -6.67
N LEU A 42 -16.90 3.10 -6.57
CA LEU A 42 -16.88 3.83 -5.31
C LEU A 42 -17.93 3.28 -4.32
N GLU A 43 -19.07 2.80 -4.81
CA GLU A 43 -20.09 2.15 -4.00
C GLU A 43 -19.58 0.90 -3.26
N SER A 44 -18.54 0.24 -3.78
CA SER A 44 -17.92 -0.91 -3.09
C SER A 44 -17.21 -0.51 -1.78
N LEU A 45 -16.77 0.75 -1.70
CA LEU A 45 -16.16 1.33 -0.51
C LEU A 45 -17.21 1.97 0.42
N GLU A 46 -18.46 2.07 -0.03
CA GLU A 46 -19.54 2.71 0.71
C GLU A 46 -20.52 1.68 1.32
N GLY A 47 -21.18 2.08 2.41
CA GLY A 47 -22.09 1.22 3.19
C GLY A 47 -21.39 0.57 4.38
N ASN A 48 -22.17 -0.08 5.26
CA ASN A 48 -21.63 -0.69 6.48
C ASN A 48 -21.78 -2.23 6.48
N SER A 49 -22.62 -2.78 5.59
CA SER A 49 -22.82 -4.22 5.44
C SER A 49 -23.40 -4.55 4.05
N GLY A 50 -23.03 -5.71 3.50
CA GLY A 50 -23.48 -6.20 2.19
C GLY A 50 -22.35 -6.80 1.35
N TYR A 51 -22.66 -7.81 0.52
CA TYR A 51 -21.66 -8.45 -0.34
C TYR A 51 -21.12 -7.44 -1.38
N GLY A 52 -19.79 -7.29 -1.42
CA GLY A 52 -19.13 -6.33 -2.33
C GLY A 52 -19.25 -4.86 -1.93
N ARG A 53 -19.65 -4.57 -0.68
CA ARG A 53 -19.80 -3.21 -0.14
C ARG A 53 -19.13 -3.06 1.23
N GLY A 54 -19.02 -1.82 1.69
CA GLY A 54 -18.57 -1.47 3.03
C GLY A 54 -17.09 -1.63 3.28
N ASP A 55 -16.27 -1.37 2.25
CA ASP A 55 -14.82 -1.29 2.38
C ASP A 55 -14.20 -2.55 3.01
N TYR A 56 -14.59 -3.71 2.48
CA TYR A 56 -14.15 -5.01 3.00
C TYR A 56 -12.61 -5.17 3.04
N PHE A 57 -11.92 -4.51 2.12
CA PHE A 57 -10.46 -4.54 2.01
C PHE A 57 -9.77 -3.41 2.80
N LEU A 58 -10.51 -2.64 3.60
CA LEU A 58 -9.98 -1.60 4.48
C LEU A 58 -9.22 -0.49 3.73
N VAL A 59 -9.61 -0.22 2.48
CA VAL A 59 -9.00 0.80 1.62
C VAL A 59 -9.14 2.18 2.25
N GLY A 60 -10.34 2.53 2.72
CA GLY A 60 -10.59 3.80 3.40
C GLY A 60 -9.90 3.85 4.76
N HIS A 61 -9.91 2.73 5.49
CA HIS A 61 -9.28 2.65 6.81
C HIS A 61 -7.77 2.89 6.76
N ASP A 62 -7.06 2.25 5.83
CA ASP A 62 -5.60 2.36 5.74
C ASP A 62 -5.15 3.62 4.99
N PHE A 63 -6.06 4.31 4.30
CA PHE A 63 -5.74 5.47 3.46
C PHE A 63 -4.96 6.57 4.18
N PRO A 64 -5.32 7.04 5.41
CA PRO A 64 -4.53 8.06 6.09
C PRO A 64 -3.11 7.59 6.41
N SER A 65 -2.97 6.33 6.84
CA SER A 65 -1.65 5.76 7.14
C SER A 65 -0.79 5.62 5.88
N TYR A 66 -1.43 5.33 4.75
CA TYR A 66 -0.79 5.27 3.44
C TYR A 66 -0.30 6.66 3.01
N MET A 67 -1.13 7.70 3.17
CA MET A 67 -0.74 9.09 2.89
C MET A 67 0.44 9.54 3.78
N ASP A 68 0.39 9.25 5.08
CA ASP A 68 1.50 9.53 6.01
C ASP A 68 2.79 8.81 5.60
N ALA A 69 2.69 7.57 5.11
CA ALA A 69 3.84 6.83 4.60
C ALA A 69 4.38 7.47 3.32
N GLN A 70 3.51 7.95 2.44
CA GLN A 70 3.88 8.60 1.19
C GLN A 70 4.62 9.93 1.45
N GLU A 71 4.20 10.73 2.44
CA GLU A 71 4.93 11.94 2.85
C GLU A 71 6.36 11.62 3.33
N ARG A 72 6.53 10.49 4.04
CA ARG A 72 7.87 10.03 4.47
C ARG A 72 8.72 9.60 3.29
N VAL A 73 8.11 8.98 2.27
CA VAL A 73 8.80 8.62 1.02
C VAL A 73 9.29 9.89 0.33
N ASP A 74 8.45 10.91 0.19
CA ASP A 74 8.83 12.18 -0.44
C ASP A 74 9.94 12.91 0.33
N ALA A 75 9.90 12.89 1.66
CA ALA A 75 10.98 13.41 2.49
C ALA A 75 12.28 12.62 2.30
N ALA A 76 12.21 11.28 2.23
CA ALA A 76 13.38 10.43 2.04
C ALA A 76 13.95 10.52 0.62
N TYR A 77 13.12 10.73 -0.40
CA TYR A 77 13.54 10.85 -1.79
C TYR A 77 14.29 12.16 -2.07
N ARG A 78 13.92 13.25 -1.38
CA ARG A 78 14.64 14.53 -1.42
C ARG A 78 16.10 14.38 -0.95
N ASP A 79 16.37 13.51 0.02
CA ASP A 79 17.74 13.15 0.43
C ASP A 79 18.29 12.01 -0.45
N ARG A 80 18.98 12.40 -1.53
CA ARG A 80 19.57 11.44 -2.48
C ARG A 80 20.58 10.48 -1.84
N LYS A 81 21.38 10.94 -0.86
CA LYS A 81 22.39 10.08 -0.22
C LYS A 81 21.72 8.99 0.62
N ARG A 82 20.72 9.39 1.42
CA ARG A 82 19.91 8.44 2.20
C ARG A 82 19.16 7.48 1.29
N TRP A 83 18.53 7.97 0.21
CA TRP A 83 17.80 7.13 -0.73
C TRP A 83 18.68 6.05 -1.38
N LEU A 84 19.86 6.45 -1.87
CA LEU A 84 20.83 5.51 -2.46
C LEU A 84 21.29 4.46 -1.46
N LYS A 85 21.59 4.87 -0.22
CA LYS A 85 21.96 3.94 0.85
C LYS A 85 20.85 2.92 1.10
N MET A 86 19.59 3.36 1.19
CA MET A 86 18.45 2.46 1.37
C MET A 86 18.34 1.46 0.21
N SER A 87 18.44 1.92 -1.04
CA SER A 87 18.37 1.05 -2.23
C SER A 87 19.47 -0.01 -2.25
N ILE A 88 20.72 0.36 -1.95
CA ILE A 88 21.85 -0.58 -1.91
C ILE A 88 21.61 -1.63 -0.81
N LEU A 89 21.18 -1.21 0.38
CA LEU A 89 20.90 -2.12 1.48
C LEU A 89 19.72 -3.07 1.18
N SER A 90 18.70 -2.61 0.47
CA SER A 90 17.58 -3.45 0.02
C SER A 90 18.07 -4.59 -0.88
N THR A 91 18.92 -4.28 -1.87
CA THR A 91 19.51 -5.32 -2.73
C THR A 91 20.42 -6.26 -1.95
N ALA A 92 21.29 -5.73 -1.09
CA ALA A 92 22.19 -6.54 -0.27
C ALA A 92 21.43 -7.50 0.68
N GLY A 93 20.24 -7.10 1.16
CA GLY A 93 19.39 -7.91 2.03
C GLY A 93 18.47 -8.92 1.33
N SER A 94 18.40 -8.91 -0.02
CA SER A 94 17.42 -9.69 -0.76
C SER A 94 17.80 -11.16 -0.97
N GLY A 95 18.99 -11.60 -0.54
CA GLY A 95 19.50 -12.96 -0.78
C GLY A 95 18.57 -14.08 -0.28
N LYS A 96 17.86 -13.86 0.84
CA LYS A 96 16.88 -14.84 1.37
C LYS A 96 15.73 -15.11 0.40
N PHE A 97 15.40 -14.21 -0.52
CA PHE A 97 14.28 -14.36 -1.45
C PHE A 97 14.69 -15.01 -2.78
N SER A 98 15.93 -15.52 -2.90
CA SER A 98 16.34 -16.26 -4.09
C SER A 98 15.48 -17.51 -4.29
N ARG A 99 15.07 -17.73 -5.54
CA ARG A 99 14.37 -18.95 -5.95
C ARG A 99 15.25 -20.18 -5.80
N ASP A 100 16.55 -20.06 -6.01
CA ASP A 100 17.50 -21.18 -5.92
C ASP A 100 17.46 -21.84 -4.54
N ARG A 101 17.41 -21.01 -3.48
CA ARG A 101 17.25 -21.49 -2.11
C ARG A 101 15.94 -22.26 -1.94
N THR A 102 14.84 -21.74 -2.47
CA THR A 102 13.54 -22.42 -2.41
C THR A 102 13.55 -23.74 -3.19
N ILE A 103 14.11 -23.77 -4.41
CA ILE A 103 14.22 -25.00 -5.20
C ILE A 103 15.09 -26.04 -4.51
N ALA A 104 16.23 -25.64 -3.93
CA ALA A 104 17.07 -26.55 -3.15
C ALA A 104 16.34 -27.11 -1.93
N GLN A 105 15.52 -26.30 -1.24
CA GLN A 105 14.71 -26.75 -0.12
C GLN A 105 13.64 -27.76 -0.57
N TYR A 106 12.92 -27.48 -1.65
CA TYR A 106 11.94 -28.42 -2.23
C TYR A 106 12.61 -29.73 -2.67
N ALA A 107 13.76 -29.64 -3.34
CA ALA A 107 14.53 -30.79 -3.80
C ALA A 107 14.93 -31.72 -2.64
N LYS A 108 15.36 -31.15 -1.51
CA LYS A 108 15.79 -31.91 -0.33
C LYS A 108 14.64 -32.40 0.55
N GLU A 109 13.69 -31.55 0.88
CA GLU A 109 12.69 -31.82 1.93
C GLU A 109 11.41 -32.49 1.39
N ILE A 110 11.11 -32.33 0.09
CA ILE A 110 9.86 -32.84 -0.51
C ILE A 110 10.15 -33.87 -1.59
N TRP A 111 11.00 -33.53 -2.58
CA TRP A 111 11.20 -34.37 -3.76
C TRP A 111 12.27 -35.44 -3.58
N ASN A 112 13.18 -35.25 -2.62
CA ASN A 112 14.33 -36.12 -2.37
C ASN A 112 15.16 -36.40 -3.64
N ILE A 113 15.47 -35.34 -4.39
CA ILE A 113 16.28 -35.37 -5.61
C ILE A 113 17.58 -34.56 -5.44
N GLU A 114 18.61 -34.93 -6.19
CA GLU A 114 19.93 -34.29 -6.18
C GLU A 114 20.28 -33.73 -7.58
N GLU A 115 21.23 -32.79 -7.64
CA GLU A 115 21.68 -32.21 -8.91
C GLU A 115 22.30 -33.26 -9.85
N CYS A 116 21.84 -33.28 -11.10
CA CYS A 116 22.43 -34.08 -12.17
C CYS A 116 23.09 -33.16 -13.20
N ARG A 117 24.43 -33.09 -13.17
CA ARG A 117 25.20 -32.29 -14.14
C ARG A 117 25.34 -33.08 -15.45
N VAL A 118 24.93 -32.44 -16.55
CA VAL A 118 25.11 -32.99 -17.90
C VAL A 118 26.60 -32.89 -18.27
N PRO A 119 27.22 -33.97 -18.81
CA PRO A 119 28.63 -33.98 -19.20
C PRO A 119 28.96 -33.05 -20.38
#